data_AF-A0A971BQI1-F1
#
_entry.id   AF-A0A971BQI1-F1
#
_cell.length_a   1.000
_cell.length_b   1.000
_cell.length_c   1.000
_cell.angle_alpha   90.00
_cell.angle_beta   90.00
_cell.angle_gamma   90.00
#
_symmetry.space_group_name_H-M   'P 1'
#
loop_
_entity.id
_entity.type
_entity.pdbx_description
1 polymer ?
#
loop_
_entity_poly.entity_id
_entity_poly.type
_entity_poly.pdbx_seq_one_letter_code
_entity_poly.pdbx_strand_id
1 'polypeptide(L)'
;ELPLLDVFGRGGSLKSSWYGDCLPERDFPMLTDLYLQGRFPLGDFVSERIGIDGIDPAFEKMQRGEVLRSVVVLDPGAGTGDDETNRTKETQS
;
A
#
# COMPACT_ATOMS: atom_id res chain seq x y z
N GLU A 1 -11.88 -12.33 -25.70
CA GLU A 1 -12.15 -13.65 -25.11
C GLU A 1 -10.85 -14.34 -24.76
N LEU A 2 -10.82 -15.12 -23.67
CA LEU A 2 -9.67 -15.94 -23.31
C LEU A 2 -9.75 -17.29 -24.05
N PRO A 3 -8.69 -17.75 -24.73
CA PRO A 3 -8.69 -19.00 -25.51
C PRO A 3 -8.55 -20.21 -24.58
N LEU A 4 -9.59 -20.51 -23.79
CA LEU A 4 -9.55 -21.54 -22.75
C LEU A 4 -9.22 -22.94 -23.31
N LEU A 5 -9.64 -23.25 -24.53
CA LEU A 5 -9.35 -24.53 -25.19
C LEU A 5 -7.84 -24.75 -25.39
N ASP A 6 -7.11 -23.72 -25.81
CA ASP A 6 -5.66 -23.79 -26.00
C ASP A 6 -4.92 -23.85 -24.66
N VAL A 7 -5.41 -23.10 -23.66
CA VAL A 7 -4.84 -23.08 -22.31
C VAL A 7 -4.91 -24.48 -21.70
N PHE A 8 -6.07 -25.12 -21.71
CA PHE A 8 -6.21 -26.48 -21.16
C PHE A 8 -5.59 -27.55 -22.04
N GLY A 9 -5.66 -27.40 -23.37
CA GLY A 9 -5.05 -28.34 -24.33
C GLY A 9 -3.52 -28.41 -24.26
N ARG A 10 -2.86 -27.34 -23.80
CA ARG A 10 -1.41 -27.29 -23.54
C ARG A 10 -1.03 -27.59 -22.09
N GLY A 11 -1.99 -28.05 -21.27
CA GLY A 11 -1.76 -28.39 -19.85
C GLY A 11 -1.76 -27.21 -18.89
N GLY A 12 -2.21 -26.03 -19.31
CA GLY A 12 -2.44 -24.88 -18.42
C GLY A 12 -3.65 -25.08 -17.51
N SER A 13 -3.72 -24.30 -16.43
CA SER A 13 -4.82 -24.35 -15.47
C SER A 13 -5.28 -22.94 -15.10
N LEU A 14 -6.58 -22.77 -14.90
CA LEU A 14 -7.16 -21.55 -14.32
C LEU A 14 -7.66 -21.88 -12.91
N LYS A 15 -7.17 -21.13 -11.93
CA LYS A 15 -7.62 -21.24 -10.54
C LYS A 15 -8.05 -19.87 -10.05
N SER A 16 -9.19 -19.82 -9.36
CA SER A 16 -9.53 -18.66 -8.55
C SER A 16 -8.55 -18.62 -7.38
N SER A 17 -7.98 -17.45 -7.11
CA SER A 17 -7.29 -17.22 -5.85
C SER A 17 -7.99 -16.12 -5.08
N TRP A 18 -8.10 -16.30 -3.77
CA TRP A 18 -8.54 -15.24 -2.88
C TRP A 18 -7.41 -14.92 -1.92
N TYR A 19 -6.95 -13.67 -1.94
CA TYR A 19 -5.78 -13.25 -1.17
C TYR A 19 -4.53 -14.13 -1.45
N GLY A 20 -4.38 -14.62 -2.68
CA GLY A 20 -3.30 -15.54 -3.07
C GLY A 20 -3.42 -16.96 -2.49
N ASP A 21 -4.62 -17.38 -2.07
CA ASP A 21 -4.90 -18.64 -1.35
C ASP A 21 -4.17 -18.73 0.01
N CYS A 22 -3.83 -17.56 0.57
CA CYS A 22 -3.20 -17.44 1.87
C CYS A 22 -4.16 -17.81 3.00
N LEU A 23 -3.68 -18.61 3.95
CA LEU A 23 -4.27 -18.82 5.28
C LEU A 23 -3.52 -17.91 6.27
N PRO A 24 -4.07 -16.74 6.66
CA PRO A 24 -3.31 -15.72 7.38
C PRO A 24 -2.63 -16.22 8.66
N GLU A 25 -3.33 -17.02 9.46
CA GLU A 25 -2.80 -17.57 10.72
C GLU A 25 -1.54 -18.42 10.54
N ARG A 26 -1.41 -19.09 9.40
CA ARG A 26 -0.26 -19.95 9.07
C ARG A 26 0.81 -19.20 8.29
N ASP A 27 0.39 -18.45 7.28
CA ASP A 27 1.31 -17.93 6.26
C ASP A 27 1.97 -16.62 6.70
N PHE A 28 1.29 -15.76 7.46
CA PHE A 28 1.86 -14.47 7.87
C PHE A 28 3.05 -14.60 8.83
N PRO A 29 3.03 -15.51 9.83
CA PRO A 29 4.20 -15.74 10.68
C PRO A 29 5.41 -16.13 9.84
N MET A 30 5.24 -17.08 8.91
CA MET A 30 6.30 -17.55 8.02
C MET A 30 6.85 -16.43 7.12
N LEU A 31 5.98 -15.62 6.51
CA LEU A 31 6.39 -14.48 5.68
C LEU A 31 7.16 -13.43 6.48
N THR A 32 6.76 -13.19 7.73
CA THR A 32 7.43 -12.26 8.64
C THR A 32 8.81 -12.77 9.03
N ASP A 33 8.94 -14.06 9.34
CA ASP A 33 10.23 -14.69 9.65
C ASP A 33 11.21 -14.57 8.47
N LEU A 34 10.74 -14.77 7.24
CA LEU A 34 11.54 -14.59 6.03
C LEU A 34 11.98 -13.14 5.83
N TYR A 35 11.13 -12.17 6.15
CA TYR A 35 11.50 -10.75 6.16
C TYR A 35 12.60 -10.47 7.20
N LEU A 36 12.45 -10.95 8.44
CA LEU A 36 13.42 -10.76 9.52
C LEU A 36 14.77 -11.43 9.21
N GLN A 37 14.77 -12.52 8.45
CA GLN A 37 15.99 -13.16 7.92
C GLN A 37 16.62 -12.41 6.73
N GLY A 38 16.06 -11.29 6.31
CA GLY A 38 16.53 -10.50 5.16
C GLY A 38 16.27 -11.16 3.81
N ARG A 39 15.41 -12.19 3.76
CA ARG A 39 15.09 -12.92 2.53
C ARG A 39 13.99 -12.24 1.70
N PHE A 40 13.24 -11.33 2.32
CA PHE A 40 12.28 -10.47 1.62
C PHE A 40 12.58 -9.01 1.91
N PRO A 41 12.80 -8.16 0.89
CA PRO A 41 13.02 -6.73 1.08
C PRO A 41 11.68 -5.98 1.18
N LEU A 42 10.81 -6.34 2.14
CA LEU A 42 9.49 -5.70 2.28
C LEU A 42 9.58 -4.20 2.60
N GLY A 43 10.68 -3.78 3.23
CA GLY A 43 10.96 -2.37 3.54
C GLY A 43 11.08 -1.50 2.29
N ASP A 44 11.60 -2.04 1.19
CA ASP A 44 11.83 -1.31 -0.06
C ASP A 44 10.54 -0.98 -0.79
N PHE A 45 9.44 -1.66 -0.45
CA PHE A 45 8.11 -1.37 -1.00
C PHE A 45 7.45 -0.15 -0.33
N VAL A 46 7.92 0.27 0.84
CA VAL A 46 7.38 1.46 1.53
C VAL A 46 7.95 2.71 0.88
N SER A 47 7.18 3.33 0.00
CA SER A 47 7.57 4.52 -0.75
C SER A 47 7.57 5.78 0.10
N GLU A 48 6.65 5.88 1.06
CA GLU A 48 6.58 7.01 1.98
C GLU A 48 5.93 6.63 3.31
N ARG A 49 6.19 7.43 4.34
CA ARG A 49 5.52 7.39 5.63
C ARG A 49 4.85 8.73 5.87
N ILE A 50 3.57 8.73 6.21
CA ILE A 50 2.75 9.93 6.36
C ILE A 50 2.11 9.95 7.75
N GLY A 51 1.91 11.14 8.31
CA GLY A 51 1.03 11.32 9.47
C GLY A 51 -0.45 11.21 9.07
N ILE A 52 -1.34 11.11 10.06
CA ILE A 52 -2.79 11.07 9.80
C ILE A 52 -3.29 12.32 9.06
N ASP A 53 -2.69 13.48 9.34
CA ASP A 53 -3.03 14.76 8.70
C ASP A 53 -2.64 14.80 7.20
N GLY A 54 -1.77 13.90 6.76
CA GLY A 54 -1.29 13.80 5.39
C GLY A 54 -2.08 12.84 4.50
N ILE A 55 -3.26 12.38 4.94
CA ILE A 55 -4.05 11.38 4.20
C ILE A 55 -4.52 11.87 2.84
N ASP A 56 -5.11 13.07 2.78
CA ASP A 56 -5.68 13.61 1.55
C ASP A 56 -4.66 13.72 0.41
N PRO A 57 -3.48 14.36 0.58
CA PRO A 57 -2.48 14.41 -0.47
C PRO A 57 -1.90 13.03 -0.82
N ALA A 58 -1.88 12.07 0.12
CA ALA A 58 -1.40 10.71 -0.16
C ALA A 58 -2.34 9.95 -1.10
N PHE A 59 -3.65 10.14 -0.98
CA PHE A 59 -4.62 9.55 -1.91
C PHE A 59 -4.44 10.08 -3.34
N GLU A 60 -4.16 11.38 -3.51
CA GLU A 60 -3.91 11.95 -4.83
C GLU A 60 -2.65 11.37 -5.48
N LYS A 61 -1.56 11.26 -4.71
CA LYS A 61 -0.31 10.62 -5.17
C LYS A 61 -0.52 9.16 -5.57
N MET A 62 -1.31 8.42 -4.79
CA MET A 62 -1.67 7.03 -5.08
C MET A 62 -2.43 6.91 -6.40
N GLN A 63 -3.39 7.78 -6.67
CA GLN A 63 -4.14 7.77 -7.94
C GLN A 63 -3.26 8.09 -9.15
N ARG A 64 -2.26 8.98 -8.98
CA ARG A 64 -1.28 9.29 -10.02
C ARG A 64 -0.20 8.22 -10.21
N GLY A 65 -0.16 7.19 -9.35
CA GLY A 65 0.83 6.11 -9.40
C GLY A 65 2.24 6.54 -8.97
N GLU A 66 2.37 7.64 -8.22
CA GLU A 66 3.64 8.18 -7.75
C GLU A 66 4.22 7.39 -6.57
N VAL A 67 3.40 6.58 -5.92
CA VAL A 67 3.74 5.77 -4.74
C VAL A 67 3.30 4.33 -4.93
N LEU A 68 4.09 3.38 -4.41
CA LEU A 68 3.73 1.96 -4.37
C LEU A 68 2.97 1.64 -3.09
N ARG A 69 3.50 2.10 -1.94
CA ARG A 69 2.89 1.91 -0.63
C ARG A 69 3.19 3.07 0.30
N SER A 70 2.13 3.74 0.75
CA SER A 70 2.20 4.77 1.81
C SER A 70 1.83 4.12 3.15
N VAL A 71 2.64 4.35 4.19
CA VAL A 71 2.38 3.86 5.56
C VAL A 71 1.97 5.03 6.44
N VAL A 72 0.75 4.98 6.98
CA VAL A 72 0.28 5.95 7.96
C VAL A 72 0.87 5.61 9.33
N VAL A 73 1.58 6.56 9.93
CA VAL A 73 2.15 6.43 11.27
C VAL A 73 1.25 7.17 12.26
N LEU A 74 0.69 6.41 13.21
CA LEU A 74 -0.13 6.94 14.28
C LEU A 74 0.75 7.13 15.52
N ASP A 75 1.38 8.30 15.62
CA ASP A 75 2.13 8.67 16.83
C ASP A 75 1.24 9.60 17.67
N PRO A 76 0.86 9.23 18.93
CA PRO A 76 0.05 10.09 19.79
C PRO A 76 0.72 11.43 20.17
N GLY A 77 1.99 11.65 19.78
CA GLY A 77 2.72 12.90 20.03
C GLY A 77 3.09 13.72 18.78
N ALA A 78 2.72 13.31 17.56
CA ALA A 78 3.19 13.95 16.31
C ALA A 78 2.09 14.70 15.53
N GLY A 79 0.97 15.02 16.17
CA GLY A 79 -0.10 15.86 15.62
C GLY A 79 0.07 17.33 15.96
N THR A 80 1.21 17.93 15.60
CA THR A 80 1.38 19.39 15.51
C THR A 80 2.17 19.69 14.24
N GLY A 81 1.53 19.42 13.10
CA GLY A 81 1.88 20.07 11.85
C GLY A 81 1.11 21.38 11.79
N ASP A 82 1.79 22.48 12.11
CA ASP A 82 1.31 23.83 11.92
C ASP A 82 0.99 24.06 10.42
N ASP A 83 -0.26 23.90 10.02
CA ASP A 83 -0.76 24.39 8.73
C ASP A 83 -1.10 25.89 8.85
N GLU A 84 -0.04 26.70 8.98
CA GLU A 84 -0.10 28.15 8.87
C GLU A 84 0.27 28.57 7.44
N THR A 85 -0.50 28.13 6.43
CA THR A 85 -0.29 28.60 5.03
C THR A 85 -1.56 29.05 4.30
N ASN A 86 -2.76 29.00 4.91
CA ASN A 86 -3.97 29.47 4.21
C ASN A 86 -4.85 30.48 4.95
N ARG A 87 -4.24 31.47 5.62
CA ARG A 87 -4.97 32.57 6.28
C ARG A 87 -4.56 33.97 5.81
N THR A 88 -4.49 34.21 4.50
CA THR A 88 -4.23 35.56 3.95
C THR A 88 -4.97 35.93 2.65
N LYS A 89 -6.09 35.28 2.27
CA LYS A 89 -6.82 35.68 1.05
C LYS A 89 -8.33 35.91 1.12
N GLU A 90 -8.97 35.97 2.29
CA GLU A 90 -10.39 36.39 2.38
C GLU A 90 -10.62 37.42 3.49
N THR A 91 -9.99 38.59 3.37
CA THR A 91 -10.52 39.84 3.98
C THR A 91 -10.07 41.02 3.13
N GLN A 92 -10.53 41.05 1.88
CA GLN A 92 -10.61 42.25 1.05
C GLN A 92 -11.46 41.91 -0.19
N SER A 93 -12.78 41.95 -0.03
CA SER A 93 -13.67 42.68 -0.94
C SER A 93 -15.07 42.81 -0.34
#